data_AF-A0A1P8Y967-F1
#
_entry.id   AF-A0A1P8Y967-F1
#
_cell.length_a   1.000
_cell.length_b   1.000
_cell.length_c   1.000
_cell.angle_alpha   90.00
_cell.angle_beta   90.00
_cell.angle_gamma   90.00
#
_symmetry.space_group_name_H-M   'P 1'
#
loop_
_entity.id
_entity.type
_entity.pdbx_description
1 polymer ?
#
loop_
_entity_poly.entity_id
_entity_poly.type
_entity_poly.pdbx_seq_one_letter_code
_entity_poly.pdbx_strand_id
1 'polypeptide(L)'
;MGEQRIPKDDVFRGFAVDLGLDMAAFDAAYSDPATAERIAADVADGEALGVQGTPTFFLDGQRLNPTALQDLTDALDAALG
;
A
#
# COMPACT_ATOMS: atom_id res chain seq x y z
N MET A 1 -5.12 -3.47 -16.14
CA MET A 1 -6.03 -2.88 -15.13
C MET A 1 -6.58 -4.03 -14.32
N GLY A 2 -6.08 -4.21 -13.10
CA GLY A 2 -6.05 -5.49 -12.39
C GLY A 2 -6.98 -5.59 -11.18
N GLU A 3 -7.97 -4.70 -11.04
CA GLU A 3 -8.91 -4.79 -9.92
C GLU A 3 -9.96 -5.88 -10.20
N GLN A 4 -9.70 -7.10 -9.71
CA GLN A 4 -10.79 -8.07 -9.51
C GLN A 4 -11.71 -7.52 -8.42
N ARG A 5 -12.89 -7.05 -8.83
CA ARG A 5 -13.97 -6.54 -7.94
C ARG A 5 -14.67 -7.62 -7.10
N ILE A 6 -14.09 -8.81 -7.00
CA ILE A 6 -14.64 -9.91 -6.22
C ILE A 6 -13.85 -9.97 -4.92
N PRO A 7 -14.46 -9.66 -3.76
CA PRO A 7 -13.83 -9.86 -2.47
C PRO A 7 -13.35 -11.30 -2.34
N LYS A 8 -12.08 -11.48 -1.95
CA LYS A 8 -11.48 -12.81 -1.73
C LYS A 8 -11.21 -13.00 -0.24
N ASP A 9 -12.21 -12.68 0.56
CA ASP A 9 -12.10 -12.57 2.01
C ASP A 9 -11.56 -13.87 2.62
N ASP A 10 -12.08 -15.02 2.16
CA ASP A 10 -11.59 -16.34 2.58
C ASP A 10 -10.11 -16.58 2.27
N VAL A 11 -9.62 -16.07 1.14
CA VAL A 11 -8.21 -16.21 0.73
C VAL A 11 -7.32 -15.37 1.64
N PHE A 12 -7.67 -14.10 1.84
CA PHE A 12 -6.85 -13.19 2.66
C PHE A 12 -6.91 -13.54 4.14
N ARG A 13 -8.06 -14.02 4.62
CA ARG A 13 -8.20 -14.56 5.98
C ARG A 13 -7.38 -15.84 6.17
N GLY A 14 -7.31 -16.69 5.15
CA GLY A 14 -6.40 -17.85 5.12
C GLY A 14 -4.95 -17.44 5.31
N PHE A 15 -4.47 -16.42 4.58
CA PHE A 15 -3.13 -15.89 4.78
C PHE A 15 -2.90 -15.30 6.17
N ALA A 16 -3.89 -14.60 6.74
CA ALA A 16 -3.80 -14.08 8.10
C ALA A 16 -3.59 -15.19 9.14
N VAL A 17 -4.26 -16.33 8.97
CA VAL A 17 -4.07 -17.53 9.79
C VAL A 17 -2.68 -18.13 9.59
N ASP A 18 -2.24 -18.30 8.34
CA ASP A 18 -0.92 -18.86 8.02
C ASP A 18 0.24 -17.99 8.57
N LEU A 19 0.04 -16.68 8.63
CA LEU A 19 0.97 -15.72 9.24
C LEU A 19 0.90 -15.68 10.77
N GLY A 20 -0.04 -16.40 11.40
CA GLY A 20 -0.20 -16.48 12.84
C GLY A 20 -0.75 -15.19 13.48
N LEU A 21 -1.53 -14.40 12.75
CA LEU A 21 -2.14 -13.18 13.27
C LEU A 21 -3.20 -13.48 14.33
N ASP A 22 -3.43 -12.53 15.23
CA ASP A 22 -4.61 -12.54 16.11
C ASP A 22 -5.87 -12.30 15.26
N MET A 23 -6.67 -13.36 15.09
CA MET A 23 -7.85 -13.31 14.23
C MET A 23 -8.97 -12.43 14.79
N ALA A 24 -9.06 -12.24 16.11
CA ALA A 24 -10.03 -11.32 16.67
C ALA A 24 -9.65 -9.86 16.36
N ALA A 25 -8.35 -9.54 16.45
CA ALA A 25 -7.84 -8.24 16.05
C ALA A 25 -7.98 -8.01 14.54
N PHE A 26 -7.73 -9.04 13.72
CA PHE A 26 -7.92 -8.99 12.27
C PHE A 26 -9.38 -8.69 11.91
N ASP A 27 -10.33 -9.46 12.45
CA ASP A 27 -11.75 -9.31 12.13
C ASP A 27 -12.29 -7.93 12.56
N ALA A 28 -11.80 -7.41 13.69
CA ALA A 28 -12.12 -6.07 14.16
C ALA A 28 -11.60 -4.99 13.22
N ALA A 29 -10.32 -5.06 12.82
CA ALA A 29 -9.72 -4.11 11.90
C ALA A 29 -10.34 -4.18 10.49
N TYR A 30 -10.66 -5.37 10.01
CA TYR A 30 -11.28 -5.60 8.70
C TYR A 30 -12.68 -4.99 8.61
N SER A 31 -13.44 -5.02 9.71
CA SER A 31 -14.82 -4.52 9.76
C SER A 31 -14.92 -3.05 10.19
N ASP A 32 -13.82 -2.43 10.59
CA ASP A 32 -13.80 -1.05 11.08
C ASP A 32 -14.01 -0.06 9.93
N PRO A 33 -15.03 0.82 9.98
CA PRO A 33 -15.22 1.88 8.99
C PRO A 33 -13.99 2.78 8.83
N ALA A 34 -13.21 3.00 9.90
CA ALA A 34 -12.00 3.79 9.85
C ALA A 34 -10.93 3.16 8.94
N THR A 35 -10.91 1.83 8.80
CA THR A 35 -10.03 1.14 7.85
C THR A 35 -10.42 1.48 6.41
N ALA A 36 -11.73 1.49 6.11
CA ALA A 36 -12.22 1.86 4.78
C ALA A 36 -11.93 3.34 4.45
N GLU A 37 -12.11 4.24 5.42
CA GLU A 37 -11.79 5.67 5.26
C GLU A 37 -10.31 5.89 4.97
N ARG A 38 -9.41 5.18 5.66
CA ARG A 38 -7.97 5.23 5.41
C ARG A 38 -7.60 4.74 4.02
N ILE A 39 -8.19 3.63 3.56
CA ILE A 39 -7.99 3.12 2.20
C ILE A 39 -8.44 4.17 1.17
N ALA A 40 -9.59 4.81 1.38
CA ALA A 40 -10.10 5.84 0.48
C ALA A 40 -9.18 7.08 0.43
N ALA A 41 -8.63 7.49 1.57
CA ALA A 41 -7.65 8.57 1.64
C ALA A 41 -6.36 8.22 0.88
N ASP A 42 -5.81 7.01 1.08
CA ASP A 42 -4.61 6.55 0.38
C ASP A 42 -4.80 6.51 -1.14
N VAL A 43 -5.98 6.10 -1.62
CA VAL A 43 -6.33 6.12 -3.05
C VAL A 43 -6.39 7.56 -3.57
N ALA A 44 -7.05 8.46 -2.84
CA ALA A 44 -7.16 9.87 -3.23
C ALA A 44 -5.79 10.57 -3.28
N ASP A 45 -4.90 10.27 -2.34
CA ASP A 45 -3.53 10.77 -2.33
C ASP A 45 -2.74 10.27 -3.56
N GLY A 46 -2.88 8.98 -3.90
CA GLY A 46 -2.29 8.41 -5.11
C GLY A 46 -2.80 9.09 -6.39
N GLU A 47 -4.10 9.32 -6.50
CA GLU A 47 -4.71 10.02 -7.63
C GLU A 47 -4.23 11.48 -7.72
N ALA A 48 -4.17 12.19 -6.59
CA ALA A 48 -3.69 13.57 -6.51
C ALA A 48 -2.21 13.69 -6.94
N LEU A 49 -1.40 12.68 -6.65
CA LEU A 49 -0.01 12.59 -7.07
C LEU A 49 0.17 12.10 -8.53
N GLY A 50 -0.92 11.87 -9.27
CA GLY A 50 -0.90 11.45 -10.67
C GLY A 50 -0.40 10.01 -10.86
N VAL A 51 -0.57 9.15 -9.86
CA VAL A 51 -0.22 7.73 -9.93
C VAL A 51 -1.24 7.00 -10.80
N GLN A 52 -0.79 6.54 -11.97
CA GLN A 52 -1.62 5.78 -12.91
C GLN A 52 -1.41 4.26 -12.81
N GLY A 53 -0.54 3.82 -11.89
CA GLY A 53 -0.21 2.42 -11.67
C GLY A 53 0.99 2.25 -10.73
N THR A 54 1.05 1.09 -10.08
CA THR A 54 2.18 0.69 -9.22
C THR A 54 3.13 -0.24 -9.99
N PRO A 55 4.45 -0.19 -9.74
CA PRO A 55 5.12 0.64 -8.73
C PRO A 55 5.32 2.10 -9.20
N THR A 56 5.02 3.05 -8.31
CA THR A 56 5.43 4.46 -8.41
C THR A 56 6.02 4.85 -7.05
N PHE A 57 7.17 5.53 -7.04
CA PHE A 57 7.88 5.90 -5.82
C PHE A 57 7.91 7.42 -5.66
N PHE A 58 7.83 7.89 -4.41
CA PHE A 58 8.02 9.28 -4.04
C PHE A 58 8.99 9.35 -2.85
N LEU A 59 9.84 10.38 -2.83
CA LEU A 59 10.69 10.74 -1.70
C LEU A 59 10.53 12.24 -1.46
N ASP A 60 10.10 12.62 -0.25
CA ASP A 60 9.77 14.00 0.13
C ASP A 60 8.83 14.72 -0.86
N GLY A 61 7.85 13.99 -1.39
CA GLY A 61 6.88 14.51 -2.37
C GLY A 61 7.41 14.61 -3.81
N GLN A 62 8.69 14.29 -4.06
CA GLN A 62 9.26 14.22 -5.41
C GLN A 62 9.13 12.81 -5.97
N ARG A 63 8.61 12.69 -7.19
CA ARG A 63 8.47 11.41 -7.89
C ARG A 63 9.85 10.87 -8.30
N LEU A 64 10.11 9.61 -7.94
CA LEU A 64 11.28 8.87 -8.38
C LEU A 64 10.91 7.91 -9.52
N ASN A 65 11.80 7.82 -10.51
CA ASN A 65 11.73 6.83 -11.60
C ASN A 65 12.96 5.91 -11.54
N PRO A 66 13.10 5.06 -10.50
CA PRO A 66 14.24 4.17 -10.35
C PRO A 66 14.22 3.09 -11.43
N THR A 67 15.39 2.81 -11.99
CA THR A 67 15.65 1.73 -12.94
C THR A 67 16.40 0.58 -12.29
N ALA A 68 17.07 0.84 -11.17
CA ALA A 68 17.73 -0.13 -10.30
C ALA A 68 17.43 0.15 -8.83
N LEU A 69 17.60 -0.85 -7.97
CA LEU A 69 17.46 -0.69 -6.51
C LEU A 69 18.44 0.37 -5.97
N GLN A 70 19.62 0.48 -6.57
CA GLN A 70 20.61 1.48 -6.20
C GLN A 70 20.06 2.90 -6.31
N ASP A 71 19.23 3.19 -7.31
CA ASP A 71 18.62 4.51 -7.52
C ASP A 71 17.73 4.93 -6.34
N LEU A 72 17.11 3.96 -5.65
CA LEU A 72 16.33 4.20 -4.43
C LEU A 72 17.23 4.48 -3.22
N THR A 73 18.31 3.70 -3.07
CA THR A 73 19.27 3.89 -1.96
C THR A 73 19.98 5.22 -2.08
N ASP A 74 20.46 5.57 -3.28
CA ASP A 74 21.14 6.84 -3.54
C ASP A 74 20.22 8.04 -3.29
N ALA A 75 18.94 7.94 -3.66
CA ALA A 75 17.95 8.97 -3.38
C ALA A 75 17.70 9.14 -1.87
N LEU A 76 17.62 8.04 -1.12
CA LEU A 76 17.44 8.07 0.33
C LEU A 76 18.66 8.68 1.03
N ASP A 77 19.87 8.29 0.64
CA ASP A 77 21.11 8.85 1.18
C ASP A 77 21.21 10.36 0.91
N ALA A 78 20.79 10.81 -0.28
CA ALA A 78 20.75 12.23 -0.63
C ALA A 78 19.72 13.04 0.17
N ALA A 79 18.59 12.43 0.57
CA ALA A 79 17.56 13.11 1.37
C ALA A 79 17.92 13.21 2.87
N LEU A 80 18.81 12.34 3.36
CA LEU A 80 19.27 12.30 4.75
C LEU A 80 20.57 13.08 5.00
N GLY A 81 21.24 13.58 3.94
CA GLY A 81 22.46 14.39 3.98
C GLY A 81 22.23 15.87 4.21
#